data_AF-A0AAV5D5F3-F1
#
_entry.id   AF-A0AAV5D5F3-F1
#
_cell.length_a   1.000
_cell.length_b   1.000
_cell.length_c   1.000
_cell.angle_alpha   90.00
_cell.angle_beta   90.00
_cell.angle_gamma   90.00
#
_symmetry.space_group_name_H-M   'P 1'
#
loop_
_entity.id
_entity.type
_entity.pdbx_description
1 polymer ?
#
loop_
_entity_poly.entity_id
_entity_poly.type
_entity_poly.pdbx_seq_one_letter_code
_entity_poly.pdbx_strand_id
1 'polypeptide(L)'
;MAPSSPSSSAPEQQQAFSVDLAAAARRLLAFLRAAPPAWVGPRSVRRYEELWLPLAAAAGEAAMLVPPRDVQLVWLCHCFHHESYVSYCSSRFGRIICRPSILDAENEEYAEDCCQDVWAAHYPSEPFDLECNETEGNSVDNISYDNASGEIVEMVRRYAGLSARFASPFVREGVYHVAAKRRYIRFLDLVKKVACTATELTRLVPSLDILLMWLSHQSFPTSYATDMASMAIMENVAKLVVRFGEEVGEEVIVRTRTLWEEAHDEPYDMAGSEVDAAAVRAAMEAFYWETAASEDDANRLYKSLQPRFIMEVYVFLKGELDKEYITKDFLRLRTQRCYRSLKLNKTMSNLACKNWQKTWHMYCEFATRGIIIEVRRTTSGCFRKSKILENISFSWSDMLHEKALAITEELHGRMRAMASISPPVQAPYLLKCVPDRVTDDSGAMISVILRMRGYRPQEGRWLTRTVLDHGGRECFVIRTRYSSVKSAHIML
;
A
#
# COMPACT_ATOMS: atom_id res chain seq x y z
N MET A 1 33.97 -13.46 -35.81
CA MET A 1 32.70 -14.06 -35.35
C MET A 1 32.28 -13.33 -34.09
N ALA A 2 31.29 -12.44 -34.21
CA ALA A 2 30.76 -11.66 -33.10
C ALA A 2 29.75 -12.51 -32.30
N PRO A 3 29.63 -12.31 -30.97
CA PRO A 3 28.65 -13.02 -30.16
C PRO A 3 27.26 -12.41 -30.36
N SER A 4 26.28 -13.30 -30.55
CA SER A 4 24.86 -13.03 -30.68
C SER A 4 24.25 -12.48 -29.39
N SER A 5 23.57 -11.34 -29.50
CA SER A 5 22.76 -10.71 -28.45
C SER A 5 21.55 -11.58 -28.05
N PRO A 6 21.13 -11.61 -26.77
CA PRO A 6 19.89 -12.27 -26.39
C PRO A 6 18.67 -11.37 -26.66
N SER A 7 17.68 -12.01 -27.27
CA SER A 7 16.24 -11.74 -27.32
C SER A 7 15.72 -10.34 -26.96
N SER A 8 15.21 -9.64 -27.96
CA SER A 8 14.29 -8.51 -27.83
C SER A 8 13.03 -8.91 -27.07
N SER A 9 12.74 -8.24 -25.96
CA SER A 9 11.38 -8.16 -25.43
C SER A 9 10.48 -7.52 -26.48
N ALA A 10 9.35 -8.15 -26.77
CA ALA A 10 8.32 -7.53 -27.59
C ALA A 10 7.90 -6.19 -26.94
N PRO A 11 7.61 -5.13 -27.71
CA PRO A 11 7.12 -3.89 -27.12
C PRO A 11 5.78 -4.20 -26.44
N GLU A 12 5.71 -4.02 -25.11
CA GLU A 12 4.45 -3.95 -24.39
C GLU A 12 3.61 -2.86 -25.06
N GLN A 13 2.61 -3.25 -25.85
CA GLN A 13 1.59 -2.32 -26.32
C GLN A 13 0.93 -1.74 -25.08
N GLN A 14 1.24 -0.49 -24.76
CA GLN A 14 0.61 0.23 -23.66
C GLN A 14 -0.87 0.38 -24.01
N GLN A 15 -1.69 -0.53 -23.47
CA GLN A 15 -3.13 -0.43 -23.62
C GLN A 15 -3.59 0.85 -22.93
N ALA A 16 -4.11 1.77 -23.74
CA ALA A 16 -4.60 3.05 -23.25
C ALA A 16 -6.01 2.84 -22.69
N PHE A 17 -6.16 3.05 -21.38
CA PHE A 17 -7.47 3.21 -20.76
C PHE A 17 -8.03 4.59 -21.12
N SER A 18 -9.34 4.69 -21.18
CA SER A 18 -10.08 5.94 -21.40
C SER A 18 -9.91 6.95 -20.25
N VAL A 19 -9.41 6.51 -19.08
CA VAL A 19 -9.08 7.34 -17.92
C VAL A 19 -7.65 7.09 -17.44
N ASP A 20 -6.98 8.13 -16.91
CA ASP A 20 -5.70 7.94 -16.24
C ASP A 20 -5.89 7.25 -14.88
N LEU A 21 -5.80 5.91 -14.88
CA LEU A 21 -5.94 5.08 -13.69
C LEU A 21 -4.97 5.45 -12.55
N ALA A 22 -3.77 5.93 -12.87
CA ALA A 22 -2.80 6.27 -11.82
C ALA A 22 -3.22 7.57 -11.11
N ALA A 23 -3.75 8.54 -11.84
CA ALA A 23 -4.33 9.74 -11.25
C ALA A 23 -5.65 9.45 -10.52
N ALA A 24 -6.53 8.64 -11.12
CA ALA A 24 -7.78 8.19 -10.50
C ALA A 24 -7.54 7.47 -9.16
N ALA A 25 -6.56 6.56 -9.10
CA ALA A 25 -6.18 5.87 -7.88
C ALA A 25 -5.67 6.82 -6.78
N ARG A 26 -4.84 7.80 -7.14
CA ARG A 26 -4.39 8.83 -6.19
C ARG A 26 -5.54 9.65 -5.61
N ARG A 27 -6.56 9.96 -6.42
CA ARG A 27 -7.77 10.67 -5.96
C ARG A 27 -8.66 9.79 -5.09
N LEU A 28 -8.87 8.54 -5.48
CA LEU A 28 -9.61 7.58 -4.65
C LEU A 28 -8.96 7.41 -3.27
N LEU A 29 -7.63 7.24 -3.21
CA LEU A 29 -6.90 7.12 -1.93
C LEU A 29 -7.00 8.38 -1.07
N ALA A 30 -6.88 9.55 -1.68
CA ALA A 30 -7.00 10.82 -0.95
C ALA A 30 -8.40 11.00 -0.36
N PHE A 31 -9.43 10.67 -1.13
CA PHE A 31 -10.82 10.68 -0.68
C PHE A 31 -11.04 9.69 0.48
N LEU A 32 -10.65 8.42 0.32
CA LEU A 32 -10.84 7.38 1.34
C LEU A 32 -10.12 7.70 2.66
N ARG A 33 -8.98 8.39 2.61
CA ARG A 33 -8.27 8.84 3.80
C ARG A 33 -8.98 9.99 4.51
N ALA A 34 -9.56 10.92 3.74
CA ALA A 34 -10.26 12.08 4.29
C ALA A 34 -11.66 11.73 4.82
N ALA A 35 -12.19 10.54 4.50
CA ALA A 35 -13.53 10.09 4.90
C ALA A 35 -13.52 9.12 6.10
N PRO A 36 -13.87 9.57 7.32
CA PRO A 36 -14.28 8.73 8.42
C PRO A 36 -15.38 7.74 8.02
N PRO A 37 -15.24 6.45 8.36
CA PRO A 37 -16.28 5.44 8.15
C PRO A 37 -17.61 5.77 8.84
N ALA A 38 -17.58 6.62 9.87
CA ALA A 38 -18.76 7.05 10.64
C ALA A 38 -19.73 7.97 9.85
N TRP A 39 -19.35 8.46 8.67
CA TRP A 39 -20.12 9.45 7.92
C TRP A 39 -21.29 8.89 7.10
N VAL A 40 -21.39 7.57 6.92
CA VAL A 40 -22.39 6.99 6.02
C VAL A 40 -23.45 6.22 6.78
N GLY A 41 -24.69 6.71 6.69
CA GLY A 41 -25.88 6.08 7.27
C GLY A 41 -27.08 6.15 6.31
N PRO A 42 -28.29 5.82 6.80
CA PRO A 42 -29.52 5.89 6.00
C PRO A 42 -29.76 7.26 5.36
N ARG A 43 -29.42 8.36 6.07
CA ARG A 43 -29.53 9.73 5.55
C ARG A 43 -28.64 9.94 4.32
N SER A 44 -27.41 9.45 4.33
CA SER A 44 -26.47 9.56 3.20
C SER A 44 -26.98 8.83 1.97
N VAL A 45 -27.58 7.64 2.16
CA VAL A 45 -28.22 6.88 1.08
C VAL A 45 -29.43 7.63 0.52
N ARG A 46 -30.30 8.18 1.38
CA ARG A 46 -31.41 9.04 0.94
C ARG A 46 -30.90 10.25 0.13
N ARG A 47 -29.89 10.97 0.62
CA ARG A 47 -29.30 12.12 -0.08
C ARG A 47 -28.73 11.71 -1.44
N TYR A 48 -28.08 10.55 -1.51
CA TYR A 48 -27.58 9.99 -2.77
C TYR A 48 -28.71 9.69 -3.77
N GLU A 49 -29.76 9.00 -3.33
CA GLU A 49 -30.83 8.53 -4.21
C GLU A 49 -31.84 9.62 -4.59
N GLU A 50 -32.24 10.47 -3.64
CA GLU A 50 -33.34 11.43 -3.82
C GLU A 50 -32.86 12.82 -4.25
N LEU A 51 -31.62 13.20 -3.90
CA LEU A 51 -31.11 14.55 -4.14
C LEU A 51 -29.98 14.53 -5.18
N TRP A 52 -28.88 13.85 -4.88
CA TRP A 52 -27.67 13.93 -5.68
C TRP A 52 -27.80 13.34 -7.08
N LEU A 53 -28.22 12.08 -7.21
CA LEU A 53 -28.31 11.46 -8.54
C LEU A 53 -29.30 12.19 -9.47
N PRO A 54 -30.50 12.60 -9.03
CA PRO A 54 -31.36 13.45 -9.85
C PRO A 54 -30.71 14.78 -10.28
N LEU A 55 -29.99 15.45 -9.37
CA LEU A 55 -29.26 16.69 -9.68
C LEU A 55 -28.17 16.45 -10.73
N ALA A 56 -27.33 15.45 -10.53
CA ALA A 56 -26.26 15.07 -11.45
C ALA A 56 -26.81 14.63 -12.82
N ALA A 57 -27.93 13.90 -12.82
CA ALA A 57 -28.64 13.51 -14.04
C ALA A 57 -29.14 14.72 -14.82
N ALA A 58 -29.63 15.76 -14.16
CA ALA A 58 -30.15 16.97 -14.82
C ALA A 58 -29.03 17.87 -15.34
N ALA A 59 -27.95 18.05 -14.56
CA ALA A 59 -26.83 18.92 -14.90
C ALA A 59 -25.96 18.38 -16.04
N GLY A 60 -25.80 17.05 -16.11
CA GLY A 60 -24.91 16.39 -17.07
C GLY A 60 -23.43 16.49 -16.68
N GLU A 61 -22.58 15.76 -17.40
CA GLU A 61 -21.16 15.58 -17.05
C GLU A 61 -20.32 16.88 -17.17
N ALA A 62 -20.74 17.81 -18.04
CA ALA A 62 -20.05 19.07 -18.26
C ALA A 62 -20.15 20.06 -17.08
N ALA A 63 -21.06 19.83 -16.14
CA ALA A 63 -21.28 20.71 -14.99
C ALA A 63 -20.19 20.58 -13.90
N MET A 64 -19.27 19.61 -14.02
CA MET A 64 -18.16 19.39 -13.08
C MET A 64 -18.58 19.36 -11.61
N LEU A 65 -19.74 18.75 -11.30
CA LEU A 65 -20.27 18.70 -9.93
C LEU A 65 -19.63 17.57 -9.13
N VAL A 66 -19.18 17.88 -7.90
CA VAL A 66 -18.62 16.92 -6.93
C VAL A 66 -19.56 16.80 -5.73
N PRO A 67 -19.99 15.59 -5.31
CA PRO A 67 -20.96 15.44 -4.23
C PRO A 67 -20.38 15.77 -2.86
N PRO A 68 -21.23 16.04 -1.87
CA PRO A 68 -20.90 15.86 -0.46
C PRO A 68 -20.18 14.55 -0.17
N ARG A 69 -19.26 14.54 0.82
CA ARG A 69 -18.37 13.40 1.06
C ARG A 69 -19.11 12.10 1.41
N ASP A 70 -20.16 12.18 2.23
CA ASP A 70 -20.99 11.02 2.58
C ASP A 70 -21.70 10.44 1.34
N VAL A 71 -22.26 11.31 0.50
CA VAL A 71 -22.91 10.94 -0.77
C VAL A 71 -21.90 10.37 -1.76
N GLN A 72 -20.71 10.95 -1.85
CA GLN A 72 -19.64 10.49 -2.73
C GLN A 72 -19.19 9.07 -2.38
N LEU A 73 -19.11 8.73 -1.08
CA LEU A 73 -18.78 7.38 -0.65
C LEU A 73 -19.89 6.38 -1.03
N VAL A 74 -21.18 6.75 -0.87
CA VAL A 74 -22.30 5.93 -1.33
C VAL A 74 -22.23 5.70 -2.84
N TRP A 75 -21.97 6.76 -3.61
CA TRP A 75 -21.86 6.68 -5.07
C TRP A 75 -20.73 5.77 -5.52
N LEU A 76 -19.54 5.91 -4.94
CA LEU A 76 -18.39 5.04 -5.22
C LEU A 76 -18.72 3.57 -4.92
N CYS A 77 -19.30 3.27 -3.76
CA CYS A 77 -19.71 1.91 -3.39
C CYS A 77 -20.67 1.31 -4.43
N HIS A 78 -21.62 2.10 -4.91
CA HIS A 78 -22.55 1.66 -5.94
C HIS A 78 -21.83 1.43 -7.28
N CYS A 79 -20.93 2.32 -7.71
CA CYS A 79 -20.12 2.16 -8.92
C CYS A 79 -19.23 0.90 -8.91
N PHE A 80 -18.69 0.50 -7.74
CA PHE A 80 -17.94 -0.76 -7.59
C PHE A 80 -18.80 -2.01 -7.88
N HIS A 81 -20.12 -1.86 -7.83
CA HIS A 81 -21.11 -2.83 -8.27
C HIS A 81 -21.63 -2.47 -9.67
N HIS A 82 -20.71 -2.34 -10.63
CA HIS A 82 -20.96 -1.79 -11.97
C HIS A 82 -22.28 -2.21 -12.62
N GLU A 83 -22.63 -3.51 -12.64
CA GLU A 83 -23.90 -3.97 -13.23
C GLU A 83 -25.14 -3.46 -12.49
N SER A 84 -25.12 -3.48 -11.16
CA SER A 84 -26.21 -2.95 -10.33
C SER A 84 -26.34 -1.45 -10.58
N TYR A 85 -25.22 -0.73 -10.64
CA TYR A 85 -25.20 0.70 -10.96
C TYR A 85 -25.76 1.03 -12.35
N VAL A 86 -25.35 0.28 -13.38
CA VAL A 86 -25.84 0.48 -14.75
C VAL A 86 -27.35 0.22 -14.83
N SER A 87 -27.83 -0.86 -14.21
CA SER A 87 -29.25 -1.20 -14.15
C SER A 87 -30.06 -0.11 -13.41
N TYR A 88 -29.55 0.34 -12.27
CA TYR A 88 -30.14 1.41 -11.48
C TYR A 88 -30.26 2.72 -12.28
N CYS A 89 -29.17 3.14 -12.92
CA CYS A 89 -29.18 4.39 -13.68
C CYS A 89 -30.04 4.29 -14.94
N SER A 90 -30.00 3.16 -15.65
CA SER A 90 -30.80 2.94 -16.85
C SER A 90 -32.30 2.94 -16.54
N SER A 91 -32.71 2.27 -15.47
CA SER A 91 -34.12 2.21 -15.06
C SER A 91 -34.67 3.55 -14.58
N ARG A 92 -33.86 4.35 -13.87
CA ARG A 92 -34.32 5.59 -13.24
C ARG A 92 -34.11 6.86 -14.09
N PHE A 93 -33.03 6.90 -14.87
CA PHE A 93 -32.60 8.09 -15.61
C PHE A 93 -32.44 7.85 -17.11
N GLY A 94 -32.59 6.61 -17.59
CA GLY A 94 -32.44 6.25 -19.01
C GLY A 94 -31.01 6.30 -19.54
N ARG A 95 -30.02 6.62 -18.69
CA ARG A 95 -28.60 6.68 -19.04
C ARG A 95 -27.72 6.45 -17.81
N ILE A 96 -26.47 6.05 -18.04
CA ILE A 96 -25.44 6.00 -16.99
C ILE A 96 -25.06 7.45 -16.64
N ILE A 97 -24.96 7.73 -15.34
CA ILE A 97 -24.46 9.01 -14.83
C ILE A 97 -22.98 8.82 -14.50
N CYS A 98 -22.10 9.67 -14.99
CA CYS A 98 -20.67 9.59 -14.68
C CYS A 98 -20.25 10.67 -13.71
N ARG A 99 -19.25 10.34 -12.88
CA ARG A 99 -18.46 11.34 -12.17
C ARG A 99 -17.66 12.15 -13.21
N PRO A 100 -17.53 13.48 -13.04
CA PRO A 100 -16.63 14.26 -13.87
C PRO A 100 -15.18 13.77 -13.72
N SER A 101 -14.41 13.77 -14.81
CA SER A 101 -13.00 13.33 -14.87
C SER A 101 -12.03 14.35 -14.27
N ILE A 102 -12.29 14.72 -13.01
CA ILE A 102 -11.43 15.60 -12.22
C ILE A 102 -10.38 14.75 -11.53
N LEU A 103 -9.15 14.82 -12.03
CA LEU A 103 -8.03 13.94 -11.63
C LEU A 103 -6.89 14.69 -10.93
N ASP A 104 -7.03 16.00 -10.73
CA ASP A 104 -6.13 16.88 -10.00
C ASP A 104 -6.86 17.56 -8.83
N ALA A 105 -6.08 18.01 -7.85
CA ALA A 105 -6.63 18.54 -6.60
C ALA A 105 -7.23 19.94 -6.75
N GLU A 106 -6.65 20.79 -7.61
CA GLU A 106 -7.08 22.18 -7.79
C GLU A 106 -8.47 22.25 -8.42
N ASN A 107 -8.71 21.46 -9.47
CA ASN A 107 -10.03 21.35 -10.09
C ASN A 107 -11.05 20.65 -9.18
N GLU A 108 -10.62 19.79 -8.26
CA GLU A 108 -11.50 19.10 -7.30
C GLU A 108 -12.02 20.09 -6.25
N GLU A 109 -11.15 20.92 -5.69
CA GLU A 109 -11.52 21.99 -4.74
C GLU A 109 -12.45 23.03 -5.40
N TYR A 110 -12.10 23.51 -6.60
CA TYR A 110 -12.96 24.43 -7.35
C TYR A 110 -14.35 23.84 -7.64
N ALA A 111 -14.42 22.55 -7.97
CA ALA A 111 -15.67 21.86 -8.23
C ALA A 111 -16.51 21.63 -6.97
N GLU A 112 -15.87 21.38 -5.83
CA GLU A 112 -16.52 21.28 -4.51
C GLU A 112 -17.19 22.62 -4.16
N ASP A 113 -16.47 23.74 -4.27
CA ASP A 113 -16.99 25.10 -4.03
C ASP A 113 -18.19 25.40 -4.94
N CYS A 114 -18.05 25.18 -6.26
CA CYS A 114 -19.13 25.40 -7.21
C CYS A 114 -20.35 24.51 -6.91
N CYS A 115 -20.11 23.26 -6.51
CA CYS A 115 -21.19 22.33 -6.21
C CYS A 115 -21.91 22.69 -4.90
N GLN A 116 -21.21 23.28 -3.93
CA GLN A 116 -21.81 23.76 -2.69
C GLN A 116 -22.85 24.85 -2.95
N ASP A 117 -22.55 25.80 -3.84
CA ASP A 117 -23.50 26.85 -4.25
C ASP A 117 -24.72 26.27 -4.96
N VAL A 118 -24.50 25.34 -5.90
CA VAL A 118 -25.60 24.65 -6.61
C VAL A 118 -26.46 23.86 -5.63
N TRP A 119 -25.85 23.13 -4.70
CA TRP A 119 -26.55 22.37 -3.69
C TRP A 119 -27.41 23.27 -2.80
N ALA A 120 -26.86 24.38 -2.29
CA ALA A 120 -27.58 25.33 -1.46
C ALA A 120 -28.78 25.97 -2.18
N ALA A 121 -28.66 26.20 -3.49
CA ALA A 121 -29.75 26.72 -4.31
C ALA A 121 -30.88 25.70 -4.53
N HIS A 122 -30.53 24.43 -4.77
CA HIS A 122 -31.50 23.36 -5.04
C HIS A 122 -32.13 22.77 -3.77
N TYR A 123 -31.37 22.71 -2.68
CA TYR A 123 -31.76 22.09 -1.41
C TYR A 123 -31.47 23.01 -0.21
N PRO A 124 -32.16 24.16 -0.08
CA PRO A 124 -31.85 25.14 0.98
C PRO A 124 -31.97 24.61 2.41
N SER A 125 -32.72 23.52 2.61
CA SER A 125 -32.94 22.88 3.92
C SER A 125 -31.98 21.72 4.21
N GLU A 126 -31.15 21.31 3.25
CA GLU A 126 -30.20 20.21 3.43
C GLU A 126 -28.77 20.77 3.40
N PRO A 127 -27.97 20.61 4.47
CA PRO A 127 -26.59 21.06 4.46
C PRO A 127 -25.76 20.29 3.43
N PHE A 128 -24.69 20.92 2.93
CA PHE A 128 -23.74 20.26 2.04
C PHE A 128 -22.91 19.22 2.81
N ASP A 129 -22.27 19.62 3.90
CA ASP A 129 -21.54 18.69 4.78
C ASP A 129 -22.37 18.31 6.01
N LEU A 130 -22.27 17.04 6.42
CA LEU A 130 -22.85 16.56 7.69
C LEU A 130 -21.84 16.77 8.82
N GLU A 131 -22.26 17.38 9.93
CA GLU A 131 -21.41 17.50 11.11
C GLU A 131 -21.21 16.13 11.78
N CYS A 132 -19.96 15.75 12.09
CA CYS A 132 -19.59 14.48 12.74
C CYS A 132 -20.37 14.16 14.03
N ASN A 133 -20.96 15.16 14.68
CA ASN A 133 -21.63 15.03 15.96
C ASN A 133 -23.10 14.62 15.84
N GLU A 134 -23.71 14.69 14.66
CA GLU A 134 -25.12 14.26 14.47
C GLU A 134 -25.27 12.73 14.48
N THR A 135 -24.16 11.99 14.35
CA THR A 135 -24.13 10.52 14.38
C THR A 135 -24.03 9.92 15.78
N GLU A 136 -23.76 10.71 16.82
CA GLU A 136 -23.72 10.26 18.21
C GLU A 136 -24.86 10.87 19.05
N GLY A 137 -26.08 10.33 18.87
CA GLY A 137 -27.12 10.38 19.90
C GLY A 137 -28.39 11.19 19.58
N ASN A 138 -29.49 10.45 19.38
CA ASN A 138 -30.90 10.80 19.63
C ASN A 138 -31.31 12.29 19.53
N SER A 139 -32.10 12.64 18.51
CA SER A 139 -33.58 12.67 18.65
C SER A 139 -34.29 13.24 17.40
N VAL A 140 -35.44 12.63 17.08
CA VAL A 140 -36.56 13.14 16.24
C VAL A 140 -36.23 13.33 14.75
N ASP A 141 -36.42 12.33 13.86
CA ASP A 141 -37.74 11.81 13.50
C ASP A 141 -37.77 10.28 13.35
N ASN A 142 -38.80 9.69 13.95
CA ASN A 142 -39.32 8.38 13.61
C ASN A 142 -39.84 8.39 12.15
N ILE A 143 -38.95 8.25 11.17
CA ILE A 143 -39.34 7.54 9.96
C ILE A 143 -38.83 6.12 10.12
N SER A 144 -39.77 5.25 10.50
CA SER A 144 -39.67 3.81 10.34
C SER A 144 -39.41 3.51 8.86
N TYR A 145 -38.15 3.61 8.42
CA TYR A 145 -37.73 2.97 7.18
C TYR A 145 -37.57 1.49 7.51
N ASP A 146 -38.63 0.72 7.28
CA ASP A 146 -38.68 -0.75 7.25
C ASP A 146 -37.70 -1.39 6.24
N ASN A 147 -36.75 -0.61 5.69
CA ASN A 147 -35.80 -0.96 4.63
C ASN A 147 -34.35 -0.61 5.00
N ALA A 148 -33.95 -0.73 6.26
CA ALA A 148 -32.53 -0.66 6.69
C ALA A 148 -31.62 -1.74 6.03
N SER A 149 -32.20 -2.59 5.18
CA SER A 149 -31.63 -3.63 4.33
C SER A 149 -31.74 -3.33 2.82
N GLY A 150 -31.70 -2.06 2.40
CA GLY A 150 -31.59 -1.72 0.98
C GLY A 150 -30.24 -2.19 0.39
N GLU A 151 -30.23 -2.61 -0.88
CA GLU A 151 -29.05 -3.16 -1.57
C GLU A 151 -27.83 -2.22 -1.46
N ILE A 152 -28.04 -0.91 -1.65
CA ILE A 152 -26.99 0.12 -1.56
C ILE A 152 -26.42 0.23 -0.14
N VAL A 153 -27.26 0.08 0.89
CA VAL A 153 -26.82 0.10 2.29
C VAL A 153 -25.89 -1.09 2.57
N GLU A 154 -26.21 -2.27 2.02
CA GLU A 154 -25.33 -3.45 2.12
C GLU A 154 -24.01 -3.26 1.37
N MET A 155 -24.05 -2.62 0.18
CA MET A 155 -22.82 -2.25 -0.54
C MET A 155 -21.94 -1.35 0.32
N VAL A 156 -22.48 -0.26 0.87
CA VAL A 156 -21.73 0.66 1.74
C VAL A 156 -21.10 -0.08 2.92
N ARG A 157 -21.88 -0.91 3.63
CA ARG A 157 -21.38 -1.69 4.78
C ARG A 157 -20.22 -2.60 4.38
N ARG A 158 -20.27 -3.22 3.20
CA ARG A 158 -19.20 -4.07 2.67
C ARG A 158 -17.88 -3.32 2.49
N TYR A 159 -17.94 -2.04 2.10
CA TYR A 159 -16.75 -1.20 1.86
C TYR A 159 -16.32 -0.37 3.08
N ALA A 160 -16.95 -0.50 4.25
CA ALA A 160 -16.60 0.28 5.44
C ALA A 160 -15.12 0.12 5.87
N GLY A 161 -14.52 -1.05 5.63
CA GLY A 161 -13.10 -1.33 5.91
C GLY A 161 -12.12 -0.95 4.79
N LEU A 162 -12.60 -0.34 3.69
CA LEU A 162 -11.79 -0.11 2.49
C LEU A 162 -10.63 0.88 2.75
N SER A 163 -10.88 1.94 3.53
CA SER A 163 -9.84 2.92 3.86
C SER A 163 -8.68 2.28 4.64
N ALA A 164 -9.01 1.48 5.66
CA ALA A 164 -8.01 0.74 6.45
C ALA A 164 -7.22 -0.25 5.58
N ARG A 165 -7.85 -0.85 4.56
CA ARG A 165 -7.18 -1.77 3.62
C ARG A 165 -6.06 -1.08 2.84
N PHE A 166 -6.19 0.21 2.54
CA PHE A 166 -5.18 1.01 1.82
C PHE A 166 -4.38 1.95 2.72
N ALA A 167 -4.35 1.70 4.04
CA ALA A 167 -3.65 2.57 4.99
C ALA A 167 -2.11 2.58 4.83
N SER A 168 -1.55 1.55 4.18
CA SER A 168 -0.13 1.43 3.91
C SER A 168 0.44 2.67 3.20
N PRO A 169 1.54 3.26 3.68
CA PRO A 169 2.12 4.46 3.08
C PRO A 169 2.67 4.23 1.67
N PHE A 170 3.11 3.00 1.35
CA PHE A 170 3.68 2.66 0.03
C PHE A 170 2.70 2.88 -1.12
N VAL A 171 1.41 2.63 -0.86
CA VAL A 171 0.33 2.68 -1.85
C VAL A 171 0.11 4.11 -2.38
N ARG A 172 0.57 5.14 -1.65
CA ARG A 172 0.38 6.56 -1.98
C ARG A 172 1.38 7.08 -3.01
N GLU A 173 2.50 6.40 -3.16
CA GLU A 173 3.59 6.88 -3.99
C GLU A 173 3.25 6.79 -5.48
N GLY A 174 3.57 7.83 -6.26
CA GLY A 174 3.24 7.87 -7.70
C GLY A 174 3.78 6.65 -8.46
N VAL A 175 4.99 6.22 -8.12
CA VAL A 175 5.66 5.07 -8.74
C VAL A 175 4.92 3.75 -8.44
N TYR A 176 4.28 3.63 -7.27
CA TYR A 176 3.43 2.49 -6.94
C TYR A 176 2.28 2.34 -7.94
N HIS A 177 1.60 3.45 -8.23
CA HIS A 177 0.45 3.47 -9.15
C HIS A 177 0.82 3.05 -10.57
N VAL A 178 2.02 3.41 -11.03
CA VAL A 178 2.53 3.00 -12.36
C VAL A 178 2.72 1.48 -12.42
N ALA A 179 3.34 0.90 -11.38
CA ALA A 179 3.54 -0.55 -11.28
C ALA A 179 2.21 -1.31 -11.13
N ALA A 180 1.33 -0.81 -10.28
CA ALA A 180 -0.01 -1.36 -10.05
C ALA A 180 -0.86 -1.36 -11.33
N LYS A 181 -0.83 -0.28 -12.13
CA LYS A 181 -1.52 -0.22 -13.44
C LYS A 181 -1.03 -1.32 -14.39
N ARG A 182 0.29 -1.55 -14.46
CA ARG A 182 0.86 -2.63 -15.29
C ARG A 182 0.33 -4.00 -14.87
N ARG A 183 0.26 -4.25 -13.56
CA ARG A 183 -0.26 -5.50 -13.02
C ARG A 183 -1.76 -5.67 -13.26
N TYR A 184 -2.54 -4.60 -13.15
CA TYR A 184 -3.96 -4.61 -13.47
C TYR A 184 -4.24 -4.99 -14.94
N ILE A 185 -3.48 -4.46 -15.90
CA ILE A 185 -3.59 -4.84 -17.32
C ILE A 185 -3.39 -6.35 -17.51
N ARG A 186 -2.34 -6.90 -16.89
CA ARG A 186 -2.04 -8.33 -16.96
C ARG A 186 -3.07 -9.20 -16.22
N PHE A 187 -3.69 -8.66 -15.19
CA PHE A 187 -4.80 -9.29 -14.50
C PHE A 187 -6.05 -9.35 -15.38
N LEU A 188 -6.36 -8.29 -16.13
CA LEU A 188 -7.46 -8.31 -17.10
C LEU A 188 -7.23 -9.32 -18.23
N ASP A 189 -5.99 -9.43 -18.74
CA ASP A 189 -5.61 -10.50 -19.68
C ASP A 189 -5.82 -11.89 -19.07
N LEU A 190 -5.46 -12.07 -17.79
CA LEU A 190 -5.71 -13.32 -17.07
C LEU A 190 -7.21 -13.62 -16.92
N VAL A 191 -8.03 -12.63 -16.54
CA VAL A 191 -9.49 -12.74 -16.46
C VAL A 191 -10.06 -13.19 -17.80
N LYS A 192 -9.61 -12.57 -18.90
CA LYS A 192 -10.03 -12.95 -20.26
C LYS A 192 -9.66 -14.39 -20.61
N LYS A 193 -8.43 -14.81 -20.32
CA LYS A 193 -7.97 -16.19 -20.56
C LYS A 193 -8.80 -17.19 -19.76
N VAL A 194 -9.07 -16.91 -18.49
CA VAL A 194 -9.88 -17.78 -17.63
C VAL A 194 -11.31 -17.88 -18.17
N ALA A 195 -11.94 -16.76 -18.54
CA ALA A 195 -13.26 -16.74 -19.16
C ALA A 195 -13.34 -17.63 -20.41
N CYS A 196 -12.32 -17.60 -21.28
CA CYS A 196 -12.32 -18.37 -22.52
C CYS A 196 -11.99 -19.87 -22.35
N THR A 197 -11.24 -20.25 -21.32
CA THR A 197 -10.64 -21.59 -21.21
C THR A 197 -11.22 -22.46 -20.11
N ALA A 198 -11.86 -21.88 -19.09
CA ALA A 198 -12.26 -22.63 -17.92
C ALA A 198 -13.62 -23.33 -18.13
N THR A 199 -13.62 -24.66 -17.99
CA THR A 199 -14.85 -25.49 -17.99
C THR A 199 -15.71 -25.26 -16.74
N GLU A 200 -15.11 -24.77 -15.65
CA GLU A 200 -15.76 -24.41 -14.39
C GLU A 200 -15.46 -22.95 -14.02
N LEU A 201 -16.38 -22.28 -13.31
CA LEU A 201 -16.23 -20.89 -12.89
C LEU A 201 -15.03 -20.73 -11.94
N THR A 202 -13.88 -20.37 -12.48
CA THR A 202 -12.67 -20.12 -11.70
C THR A 202 -12.64 -18.66 -11.27
N ARG A 203 -12.80 -18.42 -9.97
CA ARG A 203 -12.71 -17.07 -9.40
C ARG A 203 -11.24 -16.68 -9.16
N LEU A 204 -10.93 -15.42 -9.40
CA LEU A 204 -9.62 -14.82 -9.25
C LEU A 204 -9.63 -13.79 -8.12
N VAL A 205 -8.62 -13.82 -7.25
CA VAL A 205 -8.51 -12.92 -6.10
C VAL A 205 -7.55 -11.77 -6.44
N PRO A 206 -8.00 -10.52 -6.57
CA PRO A 206 -7.11 -9.40 -6.86
C PRO A 206 -6.17 -9.13 -5.67
N SER A 207 -4.88 -8.89 -5.94
CA SER A 207 -3.94 -8.33 -4.96
C SER A 207 -4.28 -6.86 -4.64
N LEU A 208 -3.70 -6.30 -3.58
CA LEU A 208 -4.02 -4.94 -3.10
C LEU A 208 -3.91 -3.87 -4.20
N ASP A 209 -2.81 -3.89 -4.96
CA ASP A 209 -2.53 -2.99 -6.08
C ASP A 209 -3.53 -3.14 -7.24
N ILE A 210 -3.87 -4.38 -7.60
CA ILE A 210 -4.85 -4.72 -8.63
C ILE A 210 -6.25 -4.26 -8.19
N LEU A 211 -6.61 -4.49 -6.92
CA LEU A 211 -7.88 -4.06 -6.35
C LEU A 211 -8.00 -2.53 -6.38
N LEU A 212 -6.95 -1.80 -6.01
CA LEU A 212 -6.93 -0.34 -6.09
C LEU A 212 -7.21 0.14 -7.52
N MET A 213 -6.50 -0.42 -8.50
CA MET A 213 -6.68 -0.04 -9.91
C MET A 213 -8.06 -0.41 -10.42
N TRP A 214 -8.59 -1.56 -10.04
CA TRP A 214 -9.92 -2.00 -10.45
C TRP A 214 -11.02 -1.11 -9.88
N LEU A 215 -10.99 -0.79 -8.58
CA LEU A 215 -11.95 0.13 -7.96
C LEU A 215 -11.83 1.54 -8.57
N SER A 216 -10.61 1.99 -8.84
CA SER A 216 -10.37 3.29 -9.51
C SER A 216 -10.89 3.32 -10.94
N HIS A 217 -10.90 2.18 -11.63
CA HIS A 217 -11.49 2.04 -12.95
C HIS A 217 -13.02 2.04 -12.89
N GLN A 218 -13.59 1.28 -11.94
CA GLN A 218 -15.04 1.16 -11.75
C GLN A 218 -15.70 2.47 -11.27
N SER A 219 -14.95 3.37 -10.61
CA SER A 219 -15.46 4.69 -10.23
C SER A 219 -15.80 5.59 -11.42
N PHE A 220 -15.35 5.24 -12.63
CA PHE A 220 -15.72 5.85 -13.91
C PHE A 220 -16.51 4.84 -14.76
N PRO A 221 -17.82 4.65 -14.52
CA PRO A 221 -18.57 3.52 -15.06
C PRO A 221 -18.63 3.46 -16.59
N THR A 222 -18.76 4.59 -17.29
CA THR A 222 -18.73 4.61 -18.77
C THR A 222 -17.34 4.29 -19.33
N SER A 223 -16.28 4.84 -18.72
CA SER A 223 -14.89 4.49 -19.04
C SER A 223 -14.63 3.00 -18.84
N TYR A 224 -15.05 2.46 -17.68
CA TYR A 224 -14.99 1.04 -17.37
C TYR A 224 -15.66 0.20 -18.46
N ALA A 225 -16.94 0.44 -18.74
CA ALA A 225 -17.67 -0.32 -19.75
C ALA A 225 -17.01 -0.26 -21.13
N THR A 226 -16.54 0.92 -21.53
CA THR A 226 -15.86 1.14 -22.83
C THR A 226 -14.54 0.36 -22.91
N ASP A 227 -13.72 0.46 -21.87
CA ASP A 227 -12.41 -0.19 -21.83
C ASP A 227 -12.54 -1.71 -21.75
N MET A 228 -13.46 -2.23 -20.91
CA MET A 228 -13.75 -3.67 -20.83
C MET A 228 -14.24 -4.24 -22.17
N ALA A 229 -15.12 -3.51 -22.87
CA ALA A 229 -15.58 -3.88 -24.21
C ALA A 229 -14.44 -3.87 -25.24
N SER A 230 -13.57 -2.86 -25.20
CA SER A 230 -12.40 -2.77 -26.09
C SER A 230 -11.41 -3.94 -25.91
N MET A 231 -11.34 -4.48 -24.68
CA MET A 231 -10.52 -5.64 -24.34
C MET A 231 -11.19 -6.98 -24.69
N ALA A 232 -12.43 -6.95 -25.20
CA ALA A 232 -13.29 -8.12 -25.41
C ALA A 232 -13.51 -8.94 -24.13
N ILE A 233 -13.62 -8.26 -22.98
CA ILE A 233 -14.01 -8.85 -21.71
C ILE A 233 -15.51 -8.60 -21.56
N MET A 234 -16.30 -9.49 -22.15
CA MET A 234 -17.76 -9.37 -22.20
C MET A 234 -18.46 -10.05 -21.01
N GLU A 235 -17.77 -10.97 -20.34
CA GLU A 235 -18.30 -11.58 -19.13
C GLU A 235 -18.36 -10.56 -17.99
N ASN A 236 -19.35 -10.74 -17.12
CA ASN A 236 -19.40 -10.02 -15.87
C ASN A 236 -18.14 -10.34 -15.06
N VAL A 237 -17.19 -9.40 -15.06
CA VAL A 237 -15.93 -9.49 -14.32
C VAL A 237 -16.18 -9.83 -12.86
N ALA A 238 -17.28 -9.37 -12.26
CA ALA A 238 -17.59 -9.67 -10.87
C ALA A 238 -18.00 -11.13 -10.61
N LYS A 239 -18.33 -11.92 -11.63
CA LYS A 239 -18.49 -13.38 -11.51
C LYS A 239 -17.13 -14.07 -11.42
N LEU A 240 -16.15 -13.55 -12.15
CA LEU A 240 -14.79 -14.11 -12.26
C LEU A 240 -13.83 -13.56 -11.22
N VAL A 241 -14.08 -12.38 -10.67
CA VAL A 241 -13.18 -11.70 -9.74
C VAL A 241 -13.86 -11.57 -8.39
N VAL A 242 -13.12 -11.91 -7.35
CA VAL A 242 -13.54 -11.74 -5.96
C VAL A 242 -13.58 -10.25 -5.63
N ARG A 243 -14.72 -9.76 -5.14
CA ARG A 243 -14.86 -8.38 -4.71
C ARG A 243 -14.30 -8.17 -3.31
N PHE A 244 -14.05 -6.91 -2.98
CA PHE A 244 -13.71 -6.54 -1.61
C PHE A 244 -14.82 -6.98 -0.63
N GLY A 245 -14.41 -7.52 0.52
CA GLY A 245 -15.31 -7.98 1.58
C GLY A 245 -15.95 -9.35 1.35
N GLU A 246 -15.67 -10.02 0.22
CA GLU A 246 -16.08 -11.41 0.02
C GLU A 246 -15.11 -12.37 0.72
N GLU A 247 -15.64 -13.34 1.48
CA GLU A 247 -14.83 -14.39 2.08
C GLU A 247 -14.39 -15.41 1.02
N VAL A 248 -13.12 -15.81 1.09
CA VAL A 248 -12.51 -16.70 0.11
C VAL A 248 -11.61 -17.73 0.80
N GLY A 249 -11.73 -18.99 0.40
CA GLY A 249 -10.85 -20.07 0.83
C GLY A 249 -9.44 -19.95 0.24
N GLU A 250 -8.43 -20.43 0.97
CA GLU A 250 -7.03 -20.40 0.54
C GLU A 250 -6.84 -21.10 -0.82
N GLU A 251 -7.65 -22.10 -1.17
CA GLU A 251 -7.55 -22.77 -2.47
C GLU A 251 -7.71 -21.83 -3.67
N VAL A 252 -8.59 -20.83 -3.58
CA VAL A 252 -8.83 -19.88 -4.67
C VAL A 252 -7.65 -18.91 -4.81
N ILE A 253 -7.05 -18.54 -3.68
CA ILE A 253 -5.86 -17.69 -3.66
C ILE A 253 -4.68 -18.44 -4.29
N VAL A 254 -4.43 -19.68 -3.86
CA VAL A 254 -3.38 -20.54 -4.43
C VAL A 254 -3.61 -20.78 -5.93
N ARG A 255 -4.86 -20.99 -6.34
CA ARG A 255 -5.21 -21.14 -7.76
C ARG A 255 -4.92 -19.87 -8.56
N THR A 256 -5.29 -18.70 -8.03
CA THR A 256 -4.98 -17.40 -8.66
C THR A 256 -3.47 -17.22 -8.85
N ARG A 257 -2.66 -17.51 -7.80
CA ARG A 257 -1.19 -17.46 -7.88
C ARG A 257 -0.64 -18.38 -8.97
N THR A 258 -1.20 -19.58 -9.08
CA THR A 258 -0.77 -20.60 -10.05
C THR A 258 -1.05 -20.15 -11.47
N LEU A 259 -2.29 -19.72 -11.75
CA LEU A 259 -2.69 -19.24 -13.08
C LEU A 259 -1.94 -17.98 -13.50
N TRP A 260 -1.67 -17.08 -12.55
CA TRP A 260 -0.83 -15.92 -12.81
C TRP A 260 0.58 -16.34 -13.22
N GLU A 261 1.23 -17.20 -12.43
CA GLU A 261 2.60 -17.64 -12.75
C GLU A 261 2.68 -18.42 -14.07
N GLU A 262 1.69 -19.26 -14.38
CA GLU A 262 1.60 -19.96 -15.67
C GLU A 262 1.47 -18.99 -16.85
N ALA A 263 0.70 -17.91 -16.68
CA ALA A 263 0.48 -16.92 -17.73
C ALA A 263 1.66 -15.97 -17.92
N HIS A 264 2.39 -15.66 -16.84
CA HIS A 264 3.23 -14.48 -16.75
C HIS A 264 4.68 -14.75 -16.31
N ASP A 265 4.99 -15.97 -15.86
CA ASP A 265 6.28 -16.38 -15.27
C ASP A 265 6.79 -15.43 -14.17
N GLU A 266 5.88 -14.89 -13.37
CA GLU A 266 6.18 -13.95 -12.29
C GLU A 266 5.42 -14.32 -11.01
N PRO A 267 5.96 -13.99 -9.81
CA PRO A 267 5.21 -14.10 -8.56
C PRO A 267 3.95 -13.23 -8.58
N TYR A 268 2.87 -13.72 -7.98
CA TYR A 268 1.64 -12.94 -7.83
C TYR A 268 1.70 -11.99 -6.62
N ASP A 269 2.25 -12.43 -5.49
CA ASP A 269 2.45 -11.54 -4.35
C ASP A 269 3.78 -10.79 -4.54
N MET A 270 3.74 -9.48 -4.72
CA MET A 270 4.89 -8.58 -4.84
C MET A 270 4.93 -7.64 -3.63
N ALA A 271 6.04 -6.92 -3.45
CA ALA A 271 6.16 -5.97 -2.34
C ALA A 271 5.09 -4.87 -2.48
N GLY A 272 4.34 -4.61 -1.40
CA GLY A 272 3.20 -3.69 -1.35
C GLY A 272 1.94 -4.17 -2.07
N SER A 273 1.86 -5.43 -2.49
CA SER A 273 0.70 -6.00 -3.19
C SER A 273 0.03 -7.14 -2.41
N GLU A 274 -0.01 -7.05 -1.08
CA GLU A 274 -0.43 -8.18 -0.25
C GLU A 274 -1.89 -8.59 -0.51
N VAL A 275 -2.11 -9.89 -0.73
CA VAL A 275 -3.47 -10.44 -0.89
C VAL A 275 -4.18 -10.62 0.47
N ASP A 276 -3.43 -10.91 1.54
CA ASP A 276 -3.99 -11.15 2.88
C ASP A 276 -4.12 -9.85 3.71
N ALA A 277 -5.28 -9.63 4.33
CA ALA A 277 -5.54 -8.52 5.24
C ALA A 277 -4.77 -8.63 6.56
N ALA A 278 -4.47 -9.83 7.05
CA ALA A 278 -3.65 -10.01 8.23
C ALA A 278 -2.19 -9.58 7.99
N ALA A 279 -1.64 -9.86 6.81
CA ALA A 279 -0.30 -9.42 6.43
C ALA A 279 -0.17 -7.88 6.42
N VAL A 280 -1.16 -7.18 5.84
CA VAL A 280 -1.20 -5.71 5.84
C VAL A 280 -1.26 -5.16 7.27
N ARG A 281 -2.12 -5.71 8.14
CA ARG A 281 -2.22 -5.29 9.55
C ARG A 281 -0.93 -5.52 10.33
N ALA A 282 -0.31 -6.70 10.20
CA ALA A 282 0.93 -7.01 10.89
C ALA A 282 2.08 -6.08 10.47
N ALA A 283 2.14 -5.71 9.19
CA ALA A 283 3.08 -4.73 8.69
C ALA A 283 2.80 -3.34 9.31
N MET A 284 1.53 -2.90 9.36
CA MET A 284 1.12 -1.64 10.00
C MET A 284 1.51 -1.54 11.47
N GLU A 285 1.28 -2.60 12.23
CA GLU A 285 1.66 -2.68 13.64
C GLU A 285 3.18 -2.62 13.85
N ALA A 286 3.95 -3.30 12.99
CA ALA A 286 5.41 -3.39 13.14
C ALA A 286 6.13 -2.04 13.02
N PHE A 287 5.53 -1.05 12.36
CA PHE A 287 6.15 0.26 12.10
C PHE A 287 5.30 1.44 12.56
N TYR A 288 4.24 1.24 13.35
CA TYR A 288 3.38 2.31 13.86
C TYR A 288 2.90 3.28 12.76
N TRP A 289 2.55 2.76 11.58
CA TRP A 289 2.26 3.61 10.41
C TRP A 289 1.00 4.45 10.56
N GLU A 290 -0.02 4.00 11.30
CA GLU A 290 -1.27 4.75 11.47
C GLU A 290 -1.04 6.12 12.12
N THR A 291 -0.25 6.18 13.19
CA THR A 291 0.09 7.44 13.87
C THR A 291 1.03 8.31 13.03
N ALA A 292 2.01 7.70 12.35
CA ALA A 292 2.95 8.43 11.48
C ALA A 292 2.28 8.99 10.21
N ALA A 293 1.17 8.39 9.76
CA ALA A 293 0.44 8.85 8.60
C ALA A 293 -0.51 10.01 8.93
N SER A 294 -1.02 10.13 10.17
CA SER A 294 -1.95 11.18 10.58
C SER A 294 -1.28 12.47 11.04
N GLU A 295 0.01 12.45 11.35
CA GLU A 295 0.77 13.63 11.80
C GLU A 295 1.39 14.41 10.62
N ASP A 296 1.49 15.73 10.76
CA ASP A 296 2.28 16.57 9.86
C ASP A 296 3.72 16.03 9.74
N ASP A 297 4.33 16.14 8.56
CA ASP A 297 5.72 15.72 8.36
C ASP A 297 6.61 16.33 9.43
N ALA A 298 7.07 15.51 10.38
CA ALA A 298 7.85 15.99 11.51
C ALA A 298 9.14 16.70 11.10
N ASN A 299 9.64 16.54 9.86
CA ASN A 299 10.74 17.37 9.36
C ASN A 299 10.34 18.85 9.16
N ARG A 300 9.06 19.14 8.90
CA ARG A 300 8.55 20.52 8.84
C ARG A 300 8.69 21.21 10.20
N LEU A 301 8.40 20.48 11.27
CA LEU A 301 8.49 20.97 12.65
C LEU A 301 9.93 20.94 13.19
N TYR A 302 10.69 19.89 12.86
CA TYR A 302 12.03 19.63 13.41
C TYR A 302 13.07 19.49 12.29
N LYS A 303 13.52 20.62 11.74
CA LYS A 303 14.51 20.68 10.64
C LYS A 303 15.87 20.01 10.97
N SER A 304 16.17 19.76 12.25
CA SER A 304 17.40 19.09 12.68
C SER A 304 17.33 17.57 12.53
N LEU A 305 16.13 16.97 12.49
CA LEU A 305 15.96 15.54 12.30
C LEU A 305 16.26 15.17 10.85
N GLN A 306 16.99 14.08 10.67
CA GLN A 306 17.20 13.54 9.34
C GLN A 306 16.07 12.61 8.94
N PRO A 307 15.49 12.78 7.74
CA PRO A 307 14.50 11.86 7.23
C PRO A 307 15.15 10.50 7.00
N ARG A 308 14.44 9.45 7.41
CA ARG A 308 14.78 8.06 7.16
C ARG A 308 13.77 7.50 6.18
N PHE A 309 14.22 6.73 5.20
CA PHE A 309 13.33 6.09 4.23
C PHE A 309 13.45 4.57 4.30
N ILE A 310 12.32 3.90 4.28
CA ILE A 310 12.22 2.44 4.26
C ILE A 310 11.43 1.97 3.05
N MET A 311 11.72 0.74 2.60
CA MET A 311 10.97 0.02 1.59
C MET A 311 10.74 -1.41 2.06
N GLU A 312 9.60 -1.97 1.73
CA GLU A 312 9.40 -3.41 1.73
C GLU A 312 10.13 -4.05 0.56
N VAL A 313 10.78 -5.19 0.80
CA VAL A 313 11.56 -5.95 -0.18
C VAL A 313 11.21 -7.43 -0.11
N TYR A 314 10.75 -7.98 -1.23
CA TYR A 314 10.58 -9.42 -1.42
C TYR A 314 11.67 -9.97 -2.33
N VAL A 315 12.18 -11.16 -2.01
CA VAL A 315 13.13 -11.89 -2.85
C VAL A 315 12.59 -13.28 -3.09
N PHE A 316 12.44 -13.61 -4.37
CA PHE A 316 11.95 -14.89 -4.87
C PHE A 316 13.05 -15.68 -5.54
N LEU A 317 12.93 -17.01 -5.46
CA LEU A 317 13.80 -17.93 -6.19
C LEU A 317 12.93 -18.92 -6.97
N LYS A 318 13.38 -19.25 -8.19
CA LYS A 318 12.78 -20.27 -9.05
C LYS A 318 13.89 -21.01 -9.78
N GLY A 319 13.75 -22.31 -9.95
CA GLY A 319 14.68 -23.14 -10.70
C GLY A 319 15.08 -24.42 -9.97
N GLU A 320 15.75 -25.30 -10.71
CA GLU A 320 16.21 -26.59 -10.22
C GLU A 320 17.72 -26.59 -9.97
N LEU A 321 18.16 -27.43 -9.04
CA LEU A 321 19.56 -27.59 -8.66
C LEU A 321 20.03 -29.01 -8.98
N ASP A 322 21.22 -29.12 -9.56
CA ASP A 322 21.85 -30.42 -9.79
C ASP A 322 22.20 -31.09 -8.46
N LYS A 323 21.84 -32.37 -8.33
CA LYS A 323 21.89 -33.13 -7.07
C LYS A 323 23.29 -33.26 -6.46
N GLU A 324 24.35 -33.08 -7.25
CA GLU A 324 25.74 -33.13 -6.79
C GLU A 324 26.16 -31.96 -5.88
N TYR A 325 25.40 -30.84 -5.87
CA TYR A 325 25.78 -29.60 -5.17
C TYR A 325 25.05 -29.34 -3.85
N ILE A 326 24.15 -30.25 -3.44
CA ILE A 326 23.09 -29.96 -2.46
C ILE A 326 23.57 -29.80 -1.00
N THR A 327 24.71 -30.39 -0.60
CA THR A 327 25.06 -30.49 0.83
C THR A 327 26.05 -29.45 1.36
N LYS A 328 26.82 -28.78 0.49
CA LYS A 328 27.87 -27.83 0.91
C LYS A 328 27.58 -26.38 0.52
N ASP A 329 26.62 -26.15 -0.35
CA ASP A 329 26.32 -24.83 -0.90
C ASP A 329 25.15 -24.17 -0.16
N PHE A 330 25.23 -22.85 -0.01
CA PHE A 330 24.20 -22.03 0.64
C PHE A 330 24.17 -20.62 0.02
N LEU A 331 22.99 -20.00 0.03
CA LEU A 331 22.84 -18.59 -0.32
C LEU A 331 23.10 -17.73 0.91
N ARG A 332 23.74 -16.59 0.70
CA ARG A 332 23.86 -15.53 1.69
C ARG A 332 23.33 -14.22 1.11
N LEU A 333 22.29 -13.69 1.72
CA LEU A 333 21.82 -12.33 1.48
C LEU A 333 22.54 -11.34 2.39
N ARG A 334 22.97 -10.22 1.80
CA ARG A 334 23.60 -9.08 2.50
C ARG A 334 23.10 -7.76 1.91
N THR A 335 23.29 -6.68 2.64
CA THR A 335 23.11 -5.32 2.13
C THR A 335 24.35 -4.87 1.33
N GLN A 336 24.14 -4.05 0.31
CA GLN A 336 25.22 -3.50 -0.53
C GLN A 336 26.02 -2.42 0.22
N ARG A 337 25.32 -1.54 0.96
CA ARG A 337 25.88 -0.53 1.85
C ARG A 337 25.18 -0.56 3.21
N CYS A 338 25.83 0.05 4.20
CA CYS A 338 25.40 0.08 5.60
C CYS A 338 25.13 -1.33 6.17
N TYR A 339 24.99 -1.47 7.49
CA TYR A 339 24.56 -2.74 8.11
C TYR A 339 25.28 -4.02 7.63
N ARG A 340 26.56 -3.95 7.23
CA ARG A 340 27.32 -5.04 6.58
C ARG A 340 27.49 -6.31 7.44
N SER A 341 27.16 -6.20 8.72
CA SER A 341 27.06 -7.30 9.68
C SER A 341 25.86 -8.21 9.42
N LEU A 342 24.77 -7.69 8.83
CA LEU A 342 23.60 -8.47 8.44
C LEU A 342 23.99 -9.51 7.38
N LYS A 343 23.75 -10.78 7.72
CA LYS A 343 24.00 -11.94 6.86
C LYS A 343 22.89 -12.95 7.09
N LEU A 344 22.00 -13.09 6.11
CA LEU A 344 20.94 -14.10 6.16
C LEU A 344 21.34 -15.27 5.27
N ASN A 345 21.54 -16.44 5.86
CA ASN A 345 21.94 -17.64 5.11
C ASN A 345 20.72 -18.55 4.90
N LYS A 346 20.60 -19.14 3.71
CA LYS A 346 19.66 -20.25 3.43
C LYS A 346 20.38 -21.40 2.73
N THR A 347 20.07 -22.63 3.13
CA THR A 347 20.63 -23.83 2.52
C THR A 347 20.04 -24.06 1.13
N MET A 348 20.86 -24.46 0.16
CA MET A 348 20.41 -24.71 -1.21
C MET A 348 19.45 -25.90 -1.32
N SER A 349 19.56 -26.87 -0.41
CA SER A 349 18.75 -28.09 -0.37
C SER A 349 17.24 -27.86 -0.33
N ASN A 350 16.80 -26.69 0.16
CA ASN A 350 15.40 -26.37 0.37
C ASN A 350 14.84 -25.38 -0.68
N LEU A 351 15.62 -25.07 -1.72
CA LEU A 351 15.34 -23.94 -2.63
C LEU A 351 15.06 -24.37 -4.09
N ALA A 352 15.25 -25.65 -4.43
CA ALA A 352 14.88 -26.16 -5.76
C ALA A 352 13.35 -26.14 -5.89
N CYS A 353 12.83 -25.26 -6.74
CA CYS A 353 11.39 -25.03 -6.86
C CYS A 353 11.02 -24.76 -8.32
N LYS A 354 10.03 -25.51 -8.81
CA LYS A 354 9.48 -25.30 -10.16
C LYS A 354 8.75 -23.97 -10.29
N ASN A 355 8.22 -23.46 -9.19
CA ASN A 355 7.48 -22.21 -9.12
C ASN A 355 8.27 -21.16 -8.34
N TRP A 356 7.94 -19.89 -8.51
CA TRP A 356 8.53 -18.81 -7.73
C TRP A 356 8.19 -18.96 -6.24
N GLN A 357 9.22 -19.00 -5.40
CA GLN A 357 9.07 -19.11 -3.95
C GLN A 357 9.63 -17.87 -3.24
N LYS A 358 8.78 -17.23 -2.42
CA LYS A 358 9.21 -16.11 -1.57
C LYS A 358 10.22 -16.62 -0.55
N THR A 359 11.48 -16.26 -0.75
CA THR A 359 12.60 -16.75 0.05
C THR A 359 12.91 -15.78 1.18
N TRP A 360 12.87 -14.48 0.91
CA TRP A 360 13.03 -13.45 1.94
C TRP A 360 11.95 -12.38 1.81
N HIS A 361 11.51 -11.88 2.96
CA HIS A 361 10.64 -10.72 3.13
C HIS A 361 11.28 -9.86 4.21
N MET A 362 11.57 -8.61 3.89
CA MET A 362 12.22 -7.68 4.80
C MET A 362 11.82 -6.24 4.51
N TYR A 363 12.02 -5.37 5.50
CA TYR A 363 11.98 -3.93 5.31
C TYR A 363 13.40 -3.39 5.35
N CYS A 364 13.82 -2.74 4.28
CA CYS A 364 15.18 -2.23 4.12
C CYS A 364 15.19 -0.71 4.20
N GLU A 365 16.23 -0.16 4.85
CA GLU A 365 16.51 1.27 4.72
C GLU A 365 17.01 1.59 3.31
N PHE A 366 16.52 2.68 2.73
CA PHE A 366 16.98 3.15 1.43
C PHE A 366 18.50 3.39 1.39
N ALA A 367 19.09 3.77 2.54
CA ALA A 367 20.54 3.96 2.69
C ALA A 367 21.38 2.69 2.42
N THR A 368 20.77 1.50 2.45
CA THR A 368 21.46 0.25 2.11
C THR A 368 21.85 0.15 0.63
N ARG A 369 21.26 0.99 -0.24
CA ARG A 369 21.45 1.07 -1.70
C ARG A 369 21.14 -0.17 -2.52
N GLY A 370 20.99 -1.32 -1.89
CA GLY A 370 20.68 -2.57 -2.55
C GLY A 370 20.92 -3.77 -1.66
N ILE A 371 20.62 -4.94 -2.21
CA ILE A 371 20.96 -6.25 -1.63
C ILE A 371 21.86 -7.03 -2.58
N ILE A 372 22.65 -7.94 -2.01
CA ILE A 372 23.55 -8.84 -2.72
C ILE A 372 23.19 -10.25 -2.27
N ILE A 373 23.02 -11.16 -3.23
CA ILE A 373 22.84 -12.59 -2.99
C ILE A 373 24.13 -13.29 -3.44
N GLU A 374 24.85 -13.86 -2.49
CA GLU A 374 26.08 -14.62 -2.71
C GLU A 374 25.77 -16.12 -2.67
N VAL A 375 26.17 -16.86 -3.71
CA VAL A 375 26.23 -18.33 -3.67
C VAL A 375 27.56 -18.74 -3.06
N ARG A 376 27.52 -19.49 -1.96
CA ARG A 376 28.71 -19.83 -1.18
C ARG A 376 28.83 -21.33 -0.96
N ARG A 377 30.07 -21.83 -0.99
CA ARG A 377 30.42 -23.21 -0.66
C ARG A 377 31.16 -23.28 0.67
N THR A 378 30.73 -24.17 1.55
CA THR A 378 31.43 -24.46 2.80
C THR A 378 32.68 -25.30 2.51
N THR A 379 33.83 -24.87 3.03
CA THR A 379 35.11 -25.59 2.88
C THR A 379 35.38 -26.45 4.12
N SER A 380 35.89 -27.67 3.93
CA SER A 380 36.25 -28.57 5.04
C SER A 380 37.48 -28.07 5.81
N GLY A 381 37.34 -27.90 7.13
CA GLY A 381 38.42 -27.50 8.06
C GLY A 381 37.89 -27.05 9.43
N CYS A 382 38.76 -26.98 10.45
CA CYS A 382 38.40 -26.63 11.85
C CYS A 382 37.83 -25.21 12.03
N PHE A 383 38.02 -24.33 11.03
CA PHE A 383 37.39 -23.01 10.97
C PHE A 383 36.31 -23.03 9.87
N ARG A 384 35.09 -22.61 10.20
CA ARG A 384 33.95 -22.47 9.27
C ARG A 384 34.21 -21.37 8.22
N LYS A 385 35.14 -21.61 7.30
CA LYS A 385 35.39 -20.77 6.13
C LYS A 385 34.45 -21.19 4.99
N SER A 386 34.08 -20.24 4.16
CA SER A 386 33.27 -20.47 2.96
C SER A 386 33.81 -19.63 1.82
N LYS A 387 33.79 -20.17 0.59
CA LYS A 387 34.19 -19.47 -0.63
C LYS A 387 32.94 -18.95 -1.35
N ILE A 388 33.02 -17.74 -1.92
CA ILE A 388 31.98 -17.24 -2.84
C ILE A 388 32.22 -17.91 -4.19
N LEU A 389 31.17 -18.51 -4.75
CA LEU A 389 31.18 -19.06 -6.10
C LEU A 389 30.73 -17.98 -7.09
N GLU A 390 29.63 -17.32 -6.77
CA GLU A 390 28.94 -16.36 -7.64
C GLU A 390 28.16 -15.36 -6.78
N ASN A 391 27.82 -14.20 -7.33
CA ASN A 391 26.90 -13.27 -6.69
C ASN A 391 26.12 -12.46 -7.73
N ILE A 392 24.94 -12.03 -7.32
CA ILE A 392 24.10 -11.07 -8.03
C ILE A 392 23.76 -9.93 -7.08
N SER A 393 23.41 -8.77 -7.63
CA SER A 393 23.05 -7.59 -6.85
C SER A 393 21.80 -6.92 -7.40
N PHE A 394 20.92 -6.50 -6.49
CA PHE A 394 19.74 -5.71 -6.81
C PHE A 394 19.94 -4.31 -6.22
N SER A 395 20.12 -3.33 -7.09
CA SER A 395 20.26 -1.91 -6.73
C SER A 395 18.90 -1.26 -6.57
N TRP A 396 18.69 -0.51 -5.48
CA TRP A 396 17.44 0.24 -5.29
C TRP A 396 17.20 1.26 -6.39
N SER A 397 18.28 1.87 -6.91
CA SER A 397 18.17 2.84 -8.01
C SER A 397 17.58 2.15 -9.24
N ASP A 398 18.16 1.02 -9.65
CA ASP A 398 17.78 0.36 -10.90
C ASP A 398 16.34 -0.15 -10.80
N MET A 399 15.97 -0.76 -9.66
CA MET A 399 14.62 -1.22 -9.41
C MET A 399 13.57 -0.11 -9.41
N LEU A 400 13.92 1.12 -8.96
CA LEU A 400 12.99 2.26 -9.00
C LEU A 400 12.81 2.86 -10.40
N HIS A 401 13.75 2.63 -11.33
CA HIS A 401 13.58 3.00 -12.74
C HIS A 401 12.76 1.95 -13.51
N GLU A 402 12.69 0.72 -13.01
CA GLU A 402 11.87 -0.33 -13.59
C GLU A 402 10.38 -0.13 -13.34
N LYS A 403 9.58 -0.19 -14.40
CA LYS A 403 8.12 0.03 -14.32
C LYS A 403 7.40 -0.99 -13.43
N ALA A 404 7.96 -2.19 -13.24
CA ALA A 404 7.39 -3.21 -12.35
C ALA A 404 7.88 -3.13 -10.90
N LEU A 405 8.83 -2.24 -10.58
CA LEU A 405 9.53 -2.22 -9.29
C LEU A 405 10.13 -3.58 -8.92
N ALA A 406 10.53 -4.34 -9.94
CA ALA A 406 11.06 -5.67 -9.80
C ALA A 406 12.09 -5.96 -10.89
N ILE A 407 13.13 -6.70 -10.52
CA ILE A 407 14.21 -7.13 -11.43
C ILE A 407 14.40 -8.63 -11.24
N THR A 408 14.63 -9.33 -12.34
CA THR A 408 14.98 -10.76 -12.34
C THR A 408 16.40 -10.93 -12.85
N GLU A 409 17.20 -11.69 -12.12
CA GLU A 409 18.58 -12.02 -12.44
C GLU A 409 18.75 -13.54 -12.53
N GLU A 410 19.61 -14.00 -13.43
CA GLU A 410 20.05 -15.39 -13.44
C GLU A 410 20.99 -15.65 -12.25
N LEU A 411 20.82 -16.79 -11.60
CA LEU A 411 21.59 -17.18 -10.44
C LEU A 411 22.09 -18.62 -10.64
N HIS A 412 23.39 -18.84 -10.50
CA HIS A 412 24.07 -20.14 -10.42
C HIS A 412 23.29 -21.38 -10.91
N GLY A 413 23.67 -21.89 -12.08
CA GLY A 413 23.00 -23.04 -12.70
C GLY A 413 21.74 -22.61 -13.43
N ARG A 414 20.62 -23.31 -13.20
CA ARG A 414 19.30 -22.99 -13.79
C ARG A 414 18.38 -22.22 -12.83
N MET A 415 18.94 -21.61 -11.79
CA MET A 415 18.16 -20.80 -10.87
C MET A 415 18.03 -19.36 -11.36
N ARG A 416 16.92 -18.73 -11.00
CA ARG A 416 16.66 -17.32 -11.18
C ARG A 416 16.25 -16.73 -9.85
N ALA A 417 16.66 -15.50 -9.61
CA ALA A 417 16.26 -14.72 -8.46
C ALA A 417 15.52 -13.48 -8.93
N MET A 418 14.40 -13.17 -8.29
CA MET A 418 13.68 -11.94 -8.52
C MET A 418 13.61 -11.14 -7.22
N ALA A 419 13.92 -9.85 -7.29
CA ALA A 419 13.65 -8.93 -6.21
C ALA A 419 12.48 -8.02 -6.60
N SER A 420 11.60 -7.72 -5.66
CA SER A 420 10.52 -6.74 -5.79
C SER A 420 10.59 -5.77 -4.62
N ILE A 421 10.36 -4.48 -4.88
CA ILE A 421 10.35 -3.42 -3.87
C ILE A 421 9.04 -2.63 -3.90
N SER A 422 8.67 -2.08 -2.74
CA SER A 422 7.76 -0.93 -2.70
C SER A 422 8.56 0.38 -2.88
N PRO A 423 7.90 1.48 -3.25
CA PRO A 423 8.56 2.79 -3.23
C PRO A 423 9.07 3.16 -1.84
N PRO A 424 10.20 3.88 -1.73
CA PRO A 424 10.70 4.32 -0.44
C PRO A 424 9.75 5.34 0.18
N VAL A 425 9.31 5.07 1.41
CA VAL A 425 8.48 6.00 2.19
C VAL A 425 9.23 6.45 3.42
N GLN A 426 8.87 7.63 3.91
CA GLN A 426 9.42 8.14 5.16
C GLN A 426 9.03 7.22 6.31
N ALA A 427 10.04 6.77 7.05
CA ALA A 427 9.89 5.91 8.21
C ALA A 427 9.77 6.75 9.48
N PRO A 428 9.15 6.20 10.54
CA PRO A 428 9.24 6.80 11.87
C PRO A 428 10.69 7.00 12.30
N TYR A 429 10.93 8.04 13.09
CA TYR A 429 12.25 8.33 13.63
C TYR A 429 12.64 7.30 14.68
N LEU A 430 13.84 6.75 14.53
CA LEU A 430 14.49 5.97 15.57
C LEU A 430 15.45 6.87 16.31
N LEU A 431 15.10 7.17 17.56
CA LEU A 431 15.91 8.00 18.45
C LEU A 431 16.66 7.11 19.44
N LYS A 432 17.95 7.39 19.62
CA LYS A 432 18.81 6.67 20.55
C LYS A 432 19.32 7.62 21.63
N CYS A 433 19.03 7.31 22.89
CA CYS A 433 19.69 7.97 24.01
C CYS A 433 21.11 7.41 24.18
N VAL A 434 22.11 8.28 24.23
CA VAL A 434 23.45 7.90 24.69
C VAL A 434 23.50 7.85 26.23
N PRO A 435 24.50 7.15 26.81
CA PRO A 435 24.61 6.97 28.25
C PRO A 435 24.60 8.27 29.06
N ASP A 436 24.07 8.16 30.27
CA ASP A 436 23.79 9.28 31.17
C ASP A 436 25.03 10.10 31.57
N ARG A 437 24.90 11.43 31.44
CA ARG A 437 25.86 12.42 31.92
C ARG A 437 25.24 13.23 33.06
N VAL A 438 26.03 13.56 34.08
CA VAL A 438 25.62 14.49 35.14
C VAL A 438 26.06 15.88 34.73
N THR A 439 25.12 16.83 34.68
CA THR A 439 25.39 18.24 34.34
C THR A 439 24.98 19.18 35.46
N ASP A 440 25.56 20.39 35.45
CA ASP A 440 25.10 21.52 36.27
C ASP A 440 23.91 22.24 35.62
N ASP A 441 23.42 23.33 36.22
CA ASP A 441 22.30 24.10 35.69
C ASP A 441 22.59 24.71 34.29
N SER A 442 23.85 25.03 34.00
CA SER A 442 24.30 25.56 32.71
C SER A 442 24.40 24.50 31.60
N GLY A 443 24.28 23.21 31.96
CA GLY A 443 24.42 22.09 31.03
C GLY A 443 25.86 21.61 30.84
N ALA A 444 26.83 22.16 31.60
CA ALA A 444 28.21 21.72 31.55
C ALA A 444 28.36 20.34 32.21
N MET A 445 29.17 19.47 31.59
CA MET A 445 29.41 18.12 32.11
C MET A 445 30.21 18.18 33.40
N ILE A 446 29.65 17.64 34.48
CA ILE A 446 30.33 17.49 35.77
C ILE A 446 30.97 16.10 35.87
N SER A 447 30.24 15.05 35.48
CA SER A 447 30.73 13.67 35.49
C SER A 447 29.88 12.75 34.60
N VAL A 448 30.39 11.55 34.30
CA VAL A 448 29.64 10.48 33.62
C VAL A 448 29.08 9.54 34.69
N ILE A 449 27.85 9.03 34.52
CA ILE A 449 27.35 7.95 35.38
C ILE A 449 28.06 6.65 35.00
N LEU A 450 29.26 6.47 35.56
CA LEU A 450 29.99 5.21 35.52
C LEU A 450 29.61 4.36 36.73
N ARG A 451 29.85 3.03 36.62
CA ARG A 451 29.59 1.96 37.60
C ARG A 451 29.86 2.29 39.09
N MET A 452 30.60 3.35 39.41
CA MET A 452 31.08 3.71 40.74
C MET A 452 29.98 4.02 41.80
N ARG A 453 28.73 4.29 41.41
CA ARG A 453 27.58 4.48 42.34
C ARG A 453 26.39 3.57 42.04
N GLY A 454 26.61 2.39 41.46
CA GLY A 454 25.52 1.45 41.13
C GLY A 454 24.45 2.06 40.23
N TYR A 455 24.84 2.95 39.31
CA TYR A 455 23.96 3.68 38.39
C TYR A 455 22.93 4.62 39.06
N ARG A 456 23.14 5.06 40.30
CA ARG A 456 22.23 6.01 40.98
C ARG A 456 22.63 7.48 40.77
N PRO A 457 21.73 8.35 40.28
CA PRO A 457 21.97 9.79 40.17
C PRO A 457 22.16 10.47 41.54
N GLN A 458 22.87 11.59 41.58
CA GLN A 458 22.99 12.43 42.78
C GLN A 458 21.78 13.36 42.91
N GLU A 459 21.24 13.49 44.12
CA GLU A 459 20.11 14.38 44.42
C GLU A 459 20.46 15.85 44.14
N GLY A 460 19.51 16.58 43.53
CA GLY A 460 19.65 17.98 43.16
C GLY A 460 20.40 18.24 41.85
N ARG A 461 21.00 17.21 41.22
CA ARG A 461 21.75 17.30 39.96
C ARG A 461 20.88 16.94 38.74
N TRP A 462 21.30 17.41 37.57
CA TRP A 462 20.66 17.09 36.30
C TRP A 462 21.24 15.82 35.69
N LEU A 463 20.37 14.87 35.41
CA LEU A 463 20.63 13.76 34.50
C LEU A 463 20.41 14.25 33.07
N THR A 464 21.46 14.22 32.26
CA THR A 464 21.41 14.70 30.88
C THR A 464 21.62 13.56 29.90
N ARG A 465 20.69 13.43 28.95
CA ARG A 465 20.72 12.47 27.87
C ARG A 465 20.75 13.21 26.55
N THR A 466 21.85 13.08 25.83
CA THR A 466 21.86 13.46 24.41
C THR A 466 21.06 12.42 23.64
N VAL A 467 20.12 12.89 22.83
CA VAL A 467 19.32 12.06 21.95
C VAL A 467 19.89 12.17 20.55
N LEU A 468 20.25 11.03 19.97
CA LEU A 468 20.77 10.92 18.61
C LEU A 468 19.69 10.42 17.66
N ASP A 469 19.68 10.90 16.42
CA ASP A 469 18.89 10.31 15.34
C ASP A 469 19.51 9.00 14.81
N HIS A 470 18.83 8.41 13.83
CA HIS A 470 19.29 7.21 13.11
C HIS A 470 20.62 7.42 12.37
N GLY A 471 20.98 8.65 12.02
CA GLY A 471 22.26 9.03 11.43
C GLY A 471 23.37 9.29 12.45
N GLY A 472 23.07 9.20 13.75
CA GLY A 472 23.99 9.48 14.84
C GLY A 472 24.20 10.96 15.15
N ARG A 473 23.36 11.86 14.62
CA ARG A 473 23.41 13.30 14.90
C ARG A 473 22.63 13.63 16.16
N GLU A 474 23.13 14.58 16.94
CA GLU A 474 22.45 15.07 18.13
C GLU A 474 21.20 15.87 17.72
N CYS A 475 20.03 15.47 18.23
CA CYS A 475 18.75 16.11 17.92
C CYS A 475 18.33 17.07 19.01
N PHE A 476 18.28 16.57 20.24
CA PHE A 476 17.89 17.31 21.44
C PHE A 476 18.51 16.66 22.68
N VAL A 477 18.40 17.35 23.80
CA VAL A 477 18.99 16.94 25.07
C VAL A 477 17.89 16.87 26.13
N ILE A 478 17.63 15.68 26.66
CA ILE A 478 16.68 15.51 27.76
C ILE A 478 17.42 15.74 29.07
N ARG A 479 16.91 16.67 29.90
CA ARG A 479 17.44 16.95 31.23
C ARG A 479 16.40 16.63 32.29
N THR A 480 16.69 15.66 33.16
CA THR A 480 15.82 15.26 34.27
C THR A 480 16.48 15.61 35.59
N ARG A 481 15.80 16.37 36.43
CA ARG A 481 16.31 16.69 37.78
C ARG A 481 15.97 15.55 38.72
N TYR A 482 16.99 14.96 39.36
CA TYR A 482 16.77 13.90 40.33
C TYR A 482 16.49 14.50 41.73
N SER A 483 15.34 14.15 42.31
CA SER A 483 14.89 14.53 43.65
C SER A 483 14.51 13.25 44.42
N SER A 484 14.88 13.11 45.71
CA SER A 484 14.45 11.96 46.52
C SER A 484 12.95 12.01 46.88
N VAL A 485 12.31 13.17 46.69
CA VAL A 485 10.87 13.37 46.82
C VAL A 485 10.19 12.91 45.53
N LYS A 486 9.10 12.12 45.64
CA LYS A 486 8.35 11.36 44.60
C LYS A 486 7.79 12.16 43.38
N SER A 487 8.53 13.11 42.83
CA SER A 487 8.08 13.96 41.73
C SER A 487 9.23 14.15 40.74
N ALA A 488 9.17 13.46 39.60
CA ALA A 488 10.08 13.68 38.49
C ALA A 488 9.53 14.82 37.63
N HIS A 489 10.26 15.92 37.52
CA HIS A 489 9.93 17.00 36.59
C HIS A 489 10.76 16.80 35.31
N ILE A 490 10.07 16.61 34.18
CA ILE A 490 10.67 16.51 32.84
C ILE A 490 10.57 17.89 32.19
N MET A 491 11.71 18.46 31.80
CA MET A 491 11.76 19.65 30.96
C MET A 491 12.20 19.18 29.57
N LEU A 492 11.32 19.32 28.58
CA LEU A 492 11.58 18.98 27.17
C LEU A 492 12.32 20.10 26.46
#